data_AF-A0AAD9CCC9-F1
#
_entry.id   AF-A0AAD9CCC9-F1
#
_cell.length_a   1.000
_cell.length_b   1.000
_cell.length_c   1.000
_cell.angle_alpha   90.00
_cell.angle_beta   90.00
_cell.angle_gamma   90.00
#
_symmetry.space_group_name_H-M   'P 1'
#
loop_
_entity.id
_entity.type
_entity.pdbx_description
1 polymer ?
#
loop_
_entity_poly.entity_id
_entity_poly.type
_entity_poly.pdbx_seq_one_letter_code
_entity_poly.pdbx_strand_id
1 'polypeptide(L)'
;MPEIKVTPLGESGAGRGAQLHTIYVFIYVYMCINMCISVYSCVYVGAGQDVGRSCILVSIGGKNIMLDCGMHMGYNDDRRFPDFSYITQNGRLTEFLDCVIISHFHLDHCGALPFMSEMVGYDGPIYMTHPTKAICPILLEDFRKITVDKKGETNFFTSQMIKDCMKKVVPLNLHQTVQVDDELEIKAYYAGHVLGAAMVQIKVGSESVVYTGDYNMTPDRHLGRRTPRPIRDSKRCRERDFLKKVHESIERGGKERMNLKAPIYFSTGLTEKANHYYKLFITWTNQKIRKTFVQRNMFEFKHIKAFDRSYADNPGPMVVFATPGMLHAGQSLQIFKKWAGHEKNMVIMPGYCVQGTIGHKILNGQRKLELEGSWR
;
A
#
# COMPACT_ATOMS: atom_id res chain seq x y z
N MET A 1 -25.03 25.89 2.53
CA MET A 1 -23.97 25.23 1.74
C MET A 1 -23.75 23.85 2.37
N PRO A 2 -23.77 22.74 1.63
CA PRO A 2 -23.81 21.41 2.25
C PRO A 2 -22.46 21.05 2.89
N GLU A 3 -22.50 20.48 4.09
CA GLU A 3 -21.34 20.00 4.83
C GLU A 3 -20.89 18.62 4.33
N ILE A 4 -19.59 18.44 4.08
CA ILE A 4 -19.02 17.13 3.71
C ILE A 4 -19.03 16.21 4.95
N LYS A 5 -19.87 15.17 4.94
CA LYS A 5 -19.90 14.15 6.01
C LYS A 5 -18.78 13.14 5.80
N VAL A 6 -17.70 13.29 6.57
CA VAL A 6 -16.59 12.34 6.65
C VAL A 6 -16.77 11.50 7.91
N THR A 7 -16.80 10.17 7.78
CA THR A 7 -16.86 9.29 8.95
C THR A 7 -15.59 8.43 9.01
N PRO A 8 -14.65 8.73 9.92
CA PRO A 8 -13.56 7.82 10.24
C PRO A 8 -14.14 6.48 10.76
N LEU A 9 -13.54 5.37 10.41
CA LEU A 9 -13.82 4.09 11.07
C LEU A 9 -13.07 4.07 12.41
N GLY A 10 -13.64 4.66 13.45
CA GLY A 10 -13.00 4.71 14.78
C GLY A 10 -13.80 5.24 15.97
N GLU A 11 -14.92 5.93 15.80
CA GLU A 11 -15.65 6.50 16.95
C GLU A 11 -17.04 5.87 17.12
N SER A 12 -17.19 5.05 18.17
CA SER A 12 -18.48 4.67 18.74
C SER A 12 -18.78 5.59 19.92
N GLY A 13 -19.86 6.37 19.83
CA GLY A 13 -20.34 7.20 20.92
C GLY A 13 -20.79 6.35 22.12
N ALA A 14 -20.14 6.56 23.25
CA ALA A 14 -20.62 6.13 24.56
C ALA A 14 -20.77 7.38 25.43
N GLY A 15 -21.98 7.62 25.92
CA GLY A 15 -22.29 8.69 26.85
C GLY A 15 -21.57 8.49 28.19
N ARG A 16 -20.96 9.60 28.63
CA ARG A 16 -20.58 10.02 29.99
C ARG A 16 -20.46 8.93 31.07
N GLY A 17 -19.24 8.77 31.59
CA GLY A 17 -19.02 8.31 32.96
C GLY A 17 -18.01 7.17 33.11
N ALA A 18 -16.76 7.40 32.74
CA ALA A 18 -15.57 6.79 33.37
C ALA A 18 -14.33 7.41 32.70
N GLN A 19 -13.36 7.83 33.51
CA GLN A 19 -12.02 8.17 33.03
C GLN A 19 -11.41 6.92 32.35
N LEU A 20 -11.57 6.82 31.03
CA LEU A 20 -10.91 5.84 30.20
C LEU A 20 -9.79 6.58 29.48
N HIS A 21 -8.57 6.20 29.79
CA HIS A 21 -7.38 6.57 29.03
C HIS A 21 -7.63 6.20 27.57
N THR A 22 -8.01 7.18 26.75
CA THR A 22 -7.94 7.09 25.30
C THR A 22 -6.46 6.95 24.96
N ILE A 23 -6.00 5.72 24.79
CA ILE A 23 -4.70 5.44 24.20
C ILE A 23 -4.85 5.78 22.72
N TYR A 24 -4.48 7.01 22.37
CA TYR A 24 -4.01 7.34 21.04
C TYR A 24 -2.90 6.32 20.72
N VAL A 25 -3.19 5.31 19.91
CA VAL A 25 -2.10 4.67 19.17
C VAL A 25 -1.74 5.69 18.09
N PHE A 26 -0.95 6.69 18.49
CA PHE A 26 0.06 7.22 17.59
C PHE A 26 0.80 5.98 17.11
N ILE A 27 0.53 5.54 15.88
CA ILE A 27 1.52 4.78 15.15
C ILE A 27 2.55 5.85 14.75
N TYR A 28 3.30 6.34 15.73
CA TYR A 28 4.72 6.47 15.50
C TYR A 28 5.10 5.07 15.01
N VAL A 29 5.60 4.98 13.79
CA VAL A 29 6.36 3.82 13.36
C VAL A 29 7.63 3.84 14.22
N TYR A 30 7.50 3.49 15.50
CA TYR A 30 8.61 3.02 16.30
C TYR A 30 8.88 1.64 15.74
N MET A 31 9.80 1.60 14.78
CA MET A 31 10.50 0.39 14.39
C MET A 31 11.22 -0.10 15.65
N CYS A 32 10.56 -0.96 16.44
CA CYS A 32 11.18 -1.60 17.60
C CYS A 32 12.21 -2.62 17.09
N ILE A 33 13.44 -2.16 16.88
CA ILE A 33 14.60 -3.05 16.79
C ILE A 33 15.04 -3.30 18.24
N ASN A 34 14.66 -4.44 18.81
CA ASN A 34 15.39 -4.99 19.96
C ASN A 34 16.72 -5.54 19.41
N MET A 35 17.80 -4.75 19.44
CA MET A 35 19.12 -5.19 19.01
C MET A 35 20.04 -5.39 20.21
N CYS A 36 20.50 -6.63 20.37
CA CYS A 36 21.68 -6.95 21.17
C CYS A 36 22.91 -6.35 20.46
N ILE A 37 23.84 -5.79 21.23
CA ILE A 37 24.97 -4.98 20.76
C ILE A 37 25.93 -5.81 19.89
N SER A 38 25.87 -5.59 18.58
CA SER A 38 26.98 -5.69 17.61
C SER A 38 26.90 -4.42 16.74
N VAL A 39 28.01 -3.94 16.16
CA VAL A 39 28.08 -2.60 15.55
C VAL A 39 27.34 -2.56 14.21
N TYR A 40 26.02 -2.37 14.25
CA TYR A 40 25.18 -2.17 13.07
C TYR A 40 25.01 -0.66 12.81
N SER A 41 25.12 -0.24 11.54
CA SER A 41 24.69 1.10 11.12
C SER A 41 23.40 1.00 10.31
N CYS A 42 22.41 1.80 10.67
CA CYS A 42 21.13 1.91 9.97
C CYS A 42 20.89 3.37 9.64
N VAL A 43 20.90 3.71 8.35
CA VAL A 43 20.63 5.07 7.87
C VAL A 43 19.27 5.09 7.19
N TYR A 44 18.38 5.94 7.68
CA TYR A 44 17.07 6.16 7.07
C TYR A 44 17.24 7.15 5.91
N VAL A 45 17.19 6.63 4.68
CA VAL A 45 17.30 7.41 3.44
C VAL A 45 15.92 7.97 3.04
N GLY A 46 14.85 7.37 3.57
CA GLY A 46 13.47 7.87 3.56
C GLY A 46 12.62 7.19 4.66
N ALA A 47 11.43 7.73 4.94
CA ALA A 47 10.55 7.33 6.06
C ALA A 47 11.09 7.51 7.50
N GLY A 48 12.23 8.19 7.67
CA GLY A 48 12.69 8.64 8.99
C GLY A 48 11.74 9.72 9.54
N GLN A 49 10.89 9.36 10.51
CA GLN A 49 9.82 10.22 11.08
C GLN A 49 8.69 10.61 10.11
N ASP A 50 8.53 9.90 8.99
CA ASP A 50 7.55 10.20 7.94
C ASP A 50 6.96 8.89 7.37
N VAL A 51 5.73 8.92 6.84
CA VAL A 51 5.11 7.74 6.21
C VAL A 51 5.07 7.93 4.71
N GLY A 52 5.78 7.07 3.99
CA GLY A 52 6.03 7.20 2.56
C GLY A 52 7.52 7.13 2.28
N ARG A 53 7.90 6.88 1.03
CA ARG A 53 9.31 6.80 0.59
C ARG A 53 10.22 5.90 1.45
N SER A 54 9.71 4.76 1.93
CA SER A 54 10.48 3.81 2.72
C SER A 54 11.76 3.40 2.00
N CYS A 55 12.90 3.69 2.62
CA CYS A 55 14.22 3.38 2.09
C CYS A 55 15.21 3.39 3.25
N ILE A 56 15.75 2.21 3.59
CA ILE A 56 16.64 2.04 4.73
C ILE A 56 17.93 1.40 4.24
N LEU A 57 19.06 2.03 4.52
CA LEU A 57 20.37 1.44 4.31
C LEU A 57 20.81 0.72 5.57
N VAL A 58 21.13 -0.58 5.45
CA VAL A 58 21.68 -1.40 6.53
C VAL A 58 23.10 -1.81 6.18
N SER A 59 24.03 -1.45 7.06
CA SER A 59 25.41 -1.94 7.02
C SER A 59 25.62 -3.04 8.06
N ILE A 60 25.94 -4.25 7.62
CA ILE A 60 26.09 -5.46 8.45
C ILE A 60 27.20 -6.34 7.89
N GLY A 61 28.14 -6.80 8.73
CA GLY A 61 29.26 -7.65 8.29
C GLY A 61 30.05 -7.10 7.09
N GLY A 62 30.23 -5.77 6.98
CA GLY A 62 30.93 -5.14 5.85
C GLY A 62 30.10 -5.03 4.55
N LYS A 63 28.84 -5.45 4.58
CA LYS A 63 27.89 -5.38 3.45
C LYS A 63 26.90 -4.24 3.63
N ASN A 64 26.51 -3.63 2.52
CA ASN A 64 25.53 -2.55 2.45
C ASN A 64 24.29 -3.02 1.68
N ILE A 65 23.17 -3.15 2.39
CA ILE A 65 21.91 -3.63 1.84
C ILE A 65 20.87 -2.52 1.94
N MET A 66 20.24 -2.19 0.81
CA MET A 66 19.12 -1.24 0.80
C MET A 66 17.79 -1.99 0.91
N LEU A 67 16.97 -1.58 1.88
CA LEU A 67 15.67 -2.15 2.20
C LEU A 67 14.57 -1.19 1.78
N ASP A 68 13.73 -1.65 0.85
CA ASP A 68 12.72 -0.87 0.15
C ASP A 68 13.28 0.36 -0.60
N CYS A 69 12.50 0.85 -1.55
CA CYS A 69 12.79 2.04 -2.34
C CYS A 69 11.47 2.69 -2.76
N GLY A 70 10.78 3.24 -1.78
CA GLY A 70 9.46 3.81 -1.92
C GLY A 70 9.44 5.23 -2.48
N MET A 71 8.23 5.73 -2.73
CA MET A 71 7.97 7.13 -3.05
C MET A 71 6.87 7.69 -2.14
N HIS A 72 6.93 8.98 -1.81
CA HIS A 72 5.93 9.65 -0.98
C HIS A 72 4.82 10.26 -1.85
N MET A 73 3.58 9.80 -1.70
CA MET A 73 2.45 10.15 -2.57
C MET A 73 1.90 11.57 -2.36
N GLY A 74 2.34 12.25 -1.30
CA GLY A 74 1.90 13.62 -0.97
C GLY A 74 2.76 14.73 -1.59
N TYR A 75 3.94 14.41 -2.14
CA TYR A 75 4.83 15.39 -2.76
C TYR A 75 4.75 15.30 -4.29
N ASN A 76 4.79 16.45 -4.96
CA ASN A 76 4.84 16.56 -6.43
C ASN A 76 6.23 17.01 -6.93
N ASP A 77 7.20 17.17 -6.03
CA ASP A 77 8.59 17.53 -6.32
C ASP A 77 9.53 16.39 -5.90
N ASP A 78 10.84 16.62 -6.01
CA ASP A 78 11.87 15.61 -5.75
C ASP A 78 11.87 15.07 -4.32
N ARG A 79 11.25 15.75 -3.35
CA ARG A 79 11.09 15.25 -1.96
C ARG A 79 10.27 13.97 -1.89
N ARG A 80 9.56 13.61 -2.96
CA ARG A 80 8.85 12.34 -3.05
C ARG A 80 9.81 11.14 -3.06
N PHE A 81 11.05 11.31 -3.51
CA PHE A 81 12.02 10.23 -3.58
C PHE A 81 12.87 10.16 -2.30
N PRO A 82 13.48 9.01 -2.01
CA PRO A 82 14.54 8.91 -1.00
C PRO A 82 15.74 9.79 -1.40
N ASP A 83 16.44 10.32 -0.41
CA ASP A 83 17.61 11.16 -0.65
C ASP A 83 18.88 10.30 -0.77
N PHE A 84 19.20 9.90 -2.00
CA PHE A 84 20.35 9.03 -2.25
C PHE A 84 21.72 9.69 -1.99
N SER A 85 21.77 11.01 -1.75
CA SER A 85 23.02 11.70 -1.41
C SER A 85 23.64 11.24 -0.08
N TYR A 86 22.83 10.63 0.80
CA TYR A 86 23.29 9.97 2.02
C TYR A 86 24.07 8.67 1.76
N ILE A 87 23.91 8.05 0.60
CA ILE A 87 24.66 6.85 0.20
C ILE A 87 25.93 7.26 -0.54
N THR A 88 25.78 8.12 -1.55
CA THR A 88 26.91 8.64 -2.30
C THR A 88 26.61 10.02 -2.89
N GLN A 89 27.62 10.88 -2.88
CA GLN A 89 27.61 12.17 -3.57
C GLN A 89 28.28 12.09 -4.96
N ASN A 90 29.09 11.05 -5.20
CA ASN A 90 29.86 10.86 -6.43
C ASN A 90 29.91 9.35 -6.77
N GLY A 91 29.53 8.98 -7.99
CA GLY A 91 29.55 7.59 -8.46
C GLY A 91 28.17 6.94 -8.57
N ARG A 92 28.12 5.69 -9.02
CA ARG A 92 26.87 4.91 -9.15
C ARG A 92 26.56 4.21 -7.83
N LEU A 93 25.28 4.05 -7.50
CA LEU A 93 24.86 3.31 -6.30
C LEU A 93 25.36 1.87 -6.27
N THR A 94 25.61 1.27 -7.44
CA THR A 94 26.18 -0.09 -7.57
C THR A 94 27.50 -0.26 -6.84
N GLU A 95 28.29 0.81 -6.70
CA GLU A 95 29.60 0.77 -6.04
C GLU A 95 29.47 0.73 -4.51
N PHE A 96 28.31 1.10 -3.97
CA PHE A 96 28.08 1.28 -2.54
C PHE A 96 27.07 0.28 -1.96
N LEU A 97 26.33 -0.45 -2.81
CA LEU A 97 25.26 -1.37 -2.42
C LEU A 97 25.51 -2.77 -2.97
N ASP A 98 25.54 -3.76 -2.08
CA ASP A 98 25.64 -5.17 -2.47
C ASP A 98 24.32 -5.67 -3.07
N CYS A 99 23.18 -5.32 -2.48
CA CYS A 99 21.88 -5.63 -3.03
C CYS A 99 20.76 -4.69 -2.55
N VAL A 100 19.62 -4.74 -3.26
CA VAL A 100 18.37 -4.08 -2.87
C VAL A 100 17.31 -5.13 -2.59
N ILE A 101 16.52 -4.96 -1.52
CA ILE A 101 15.47 -5.90 -1.13
C ILE A 101 14.15 -5.15 -0.99
N ILE A 102 13.12 -5.60 -1.70
CA ILE A 102 11.76 -5.03 -1.66
C ILE A 102 10.82 -5.96 -0.90
N SER A 103 10.20 -5.44 0.15
CA SER A 103 9.28 -6.17 1.04
C SER A 103 7.96 -6.50 0.36
N HIS A 104 7.36 -5.53 -0.34
CA HIS A 104 6.08 -5.67 -1.03
C HIS A 104 5.85 -4.58 -2.08
N PHE A 105 4.76 -4.71 -2.83
CA PHE A 105 4.52 -3.94 -4.07
C PHE A 105 3.91 -2.55 -3.88
N HIS A 106 3.67 -2.08 -2.65
CA HIS A 106 3.08 -0.75 -2.50
C HIS A 106 4.07 0.35 -2.91
N LEU A 107 3.55 1.46 -3.44
CA LEU A 107 4.38 2.52 -4.01
C LEU A 107 5.23 3.25 -2.96
N ASP A 108 4.83 3.25 -1.70
CA ASP A 108 5.64 3.72 -0.57
C ASP A 108 6.77 2.77 -0.17
N HIS A 109 6.89 1.60 -0.82
CA HIS A 109 7.98 0.64 -0.64
C HIS A 109 8.75 0.31 -1.92
N CYS A 110 8.15 0.49 -3.11
CA CYS A 110 8.82 0.22 -4.38
C CYS A 110 8.67 1.32 -5.44
N GLY A 111 7.98 2.42 -5.12
CA GLY A 111 7.59 3.45 -6.09
C GLY A 111 8.75 4.27 -6.67
N ALA A 112 9.88 4.35 -5.98
CA ALA A 112 11.09 5.02 -6.45
C ALA A 112 12.09 4.05 -7.10
N LEU A 113 11.75 2.76 -7.21
CA LEU A 113 12.69 1.75 -7.68
C LEU A 113 13.22 2.01 -9.11
N PRO A 114 12.40 2.41 -10.11
CA PRO A 114 12.91 2.75 -11.43
C PRO A 114 13.74 4.04 -11.45
N PHE A 115 13.39 5.01 -10.60
CA PHE A 115 14.16 6.25 -10.43
C PHE A 115 15.56 5.95 -9.89
N MET A 116 15.63 5.19 -8.80
CA MET A 116 16.89 4.73 -8.19
C MET A 116 17.73 3.91 -9.17
N SER A 117 17.10 2.94 -9.83
CA SER A 117 17.79 2.01 -10.73
C SER A 117 18.34 2.67 -12.00
N GLU A 118 17.53 3.48 -12.68
CA GLU A 118 17.84 3.95 -14.03
C GLU A 118 18.21 5.43 -14.11
N MET A 119 17.74 6.29 -13.18
CA MET A 119 18.06 7.72 -13.18
C MET A 119 19.23 8.04 -12.27
N VAL A 120 19.26 7.47 -11.06
CA VAL A 120 20.38 7.64 -10.13
C VAL A 120 21.54 6.71 -10.51
N GLY A 121 21.22 5.47 -10.89
CA GLY A 121 22.16 4.51 -11.44
C GLY A 121 22.51 3.41 -10.46
N TYR A 122 21.88 2.25 -10.65
CA TYR A 122 22.15 1.02 -9.93
C TYR A 122 21.94 -0.19 -10.84
N ASP A 123 22.93 -1.07 -10.94
CA ASP A 123 22.90 -2.25 -11.82
C ASP A 123 23.03 -3.58 -11.06
N GLY A 124 23.07 -3.51 -9.73
CA GLY A 124 23.13 -4.70 -8.88
C GLY A 124 21.78 -5.43 -8.77
N PRO A 125 21.76 -6.55 -8.00
CA PRO A 125 20.58 -7.40 -7.88
C PRO A 125 19.50 -6.78 -6.99
N ILE A 126 18.25 -6.88 -7.46
CA ILE A 126 17.06 -6.47 -6.69
C ILE A 126 16.27 -7.73 -6.31
N TYR A 127 16.10 -7.98 -5.01
CA TYR A 127 15.38 -9.13 -4.51
C TYR A 127 13.97 -8.77 -4.07
N MET A 128 12.98 -9.55 -4.52
CA MET A 128 11.60 -9.46 -4.05
C MET A 128 10.88 -10.77 -4.29
N THR A 129 9.72 -10.98 -3.68
CA THR A 129 8.97 -12.24 -3.89
C THR A 129 8.37 -12.35 -5.28
N HIS A 130 8.08 -13.58 -5.73
CA HIS A 130 7.42 -13.83 -7.01
C HIS A 130 6.14 -12.99 -7.24
N PRO A 131 5.19 -12.88 -6.28
CA PRO A 131 4.01 -12.06 -6.50
C PRO A 131 4.32 -10.56 -6.53
N THR A 132 5.26 -10.08 -5.71
CA THR A 132 5.70 -8.68 -5.74
C THR A 132 6.31 -8.33 -7.09
N LYS A 133 7.19 -9.19 -7.65
CA LYS A 133 7.78 -9.01 -8.99
C LYS A 133 6.73 -8.90 -10.09
N ALA A 134 5.62 -9.63 -9.97
CA ALA A 134 4.57 -9.63 -10.98
C ALA A 134 3.67 -8.39 -10.91
N ILE A 135 3.40 -7.87 -9.71
CA ILE A 135 2.46 -6.75 -9.49
C ILE A 135 3.17 -5.39 -9.57
N CYS A 136 4.40 -5.29 -9.07
CA CYS A 136 5.20 -4.07 -9.03
C CYS A 136 5.20 -3.27 -10.36
N PRO A 137 5.55 -3.86 -11.53
CA PRO A 137 5.58 -3.09 -12.78
C PRO A 137 4.22 -2.55 -13.22
N ILE A 138 3.12 -3.20 -12.81
CA ILE A 138 1.76 -2.76 -13.16
C ILE A 138 1.39 -1.53 -12.34
N LEU A 139 1.72 -1.53 -11.05
CA LEU A 139 1.49 -0.38 -10.18
C LEU A 139 2.37 0.81 -10.58
N LEU A 140 3.64 0.56 -10.92
CA LEU A 140 4.55 1.58 -11.41
C LEU A 140 4.05 2.19 -12.73
N GLU A 141 3.58 1.37 -13.68
CA GLU A 141 3.06 1.85 -14.96
C GLU A 141 1.74 2.62 -14.80
N ASP A 142 0.83 2.18 -13.92
CA ASP A 142 -0.41 2.90 -13.63
C ASP A 142 -0.11 4.27 -13.00
N PHE A 143 0.81 4.30 -12.03
CA PHE A 143 1.25 5.56 -11.42
C PHE A 143 1.92 6.48 -12.44
N ARG A 144 2.83 5.95 -13.28
CA ARG A 144 3.49 6.71 -14.35
C ARG A 144 2.48 7.36 -15.28
N LYS A 145 1.46 6.61 -15.74
CA LYS A 145 0.39 7.16 -16.62
C LYS A 145 -0.39 8.28 -15.95
N ILE A 146 -0.67 8.18 -14.65
CA ILE A 146 -1.34 9.27 -13.93
C ILE A 146 -0.43 10.50 -13.85
N THR A 147 0.84 10.32 -13.53
CA THR A 147 1.80 11.41 -13.33
C THR A 147 2.19 12.10 -14.64
N VAL A 148 2.60 11.34 -15.64
CA VAL A 148 3.04 11.87 -16.93
C VAL A 148 1.83 12.30 -17.77
N ASP A 149 0.88 11.41 -18.02
CA ASP A 149 -0.16 11.66 -19.04
C ASP A 149 -1.27 12.60 -18.52
N LYS A 150 -1.54 12.63 -17.21
CA LYS A 150 -2.60 13.49 -16.64
C LYS A 150 -2.09 14.74 -15.93
N LYS A 151 -0.95 14.69 -15.25
CA LYS A 151 -0.36 15.87 -14.60
C LYS A 151 0.65 16.60 -15.49
N GLY A 152 1.08 15.99 -16.60
CA GLY A 152 2.02 16.61 -17.55
C GLY A 152 3.46 16.64 -17.05
N GLU A 153 3.82 15.79 -16.10
CA GLU A 153 5.17 15.80 -15.55
C GLU A 153 6.17 15.14 -16.51
N THR A 154 7.23 15.87 -16.86
CA THR A 154 8.23 15.43 -17.85
C THR A 154 9.45 14.77 -17.21
N ASN A 155 9.80 15.14 -15.98
CA ASN A 155 10.95 14.58 -15.26
C ASN A 155 10.54 13.34 -14.45
N PHE A 156 10.13 12.28 -15.15
CA PHE A 156 9.67 11.04 -14.52
C PHE A 156 10.18 9.82 -15.31
N PHE A 157 10.33 8.68 -14.63
CA PHE A 157 10.82 7.46 -15.28
C PHE A 157 9.87 6.97 -16.38
N THR A 158 10.44 6.40 -17.44
CA THR A 158 9.69 5.90 -18.60
C THR A 158 9.24 4.44 -18.42
N SER A 159 8.30 4.00 -19.25
CA SER A 159 7.92 2.57 -19.31
C SER A 159 9.09 1.65 -19.64
N GLN A 160 10.08 2.14 -20.39
CA GLN A 160 11.28 1.37 -20.72
C GLN A 160 12.16 1.18 -19.48
N MET A 161 12.34 2.24 -18.69
CA MET A 161 13.08 2.18 -17.43
C MET A 161 12.44 1.24 -16.40
N ILE A 162 11.10 1.19 -16.34
CA ILE A 162 10.40 0.18 -15.51
C ILE A 162 10.77 -1.23 -15.95
N LYS A 163 10.78 -1.51 -17.26
CA LYS A 163 11.15 -2.83 -17.79
C LYS A 163 12.60 -3.16 -17.49
N ASP A 164 13.51 -2.22 -17.67
CA ASP A 164 14.95 -2.42 -17.46
C ASP A 164 15.27 -2.66 -15.98
N CYS A 165 14.65 -1.89 -15.08
CA CYS A 165 14.68 -2.14 -13.65
C CYS A 165 14.18 -3.55 -13.29
N MET A 166 13.08 -4.02 -13.90
CA MET A 166 12.55 -5.37 -13.66
C MET A 166 13.41 -6.52 -14.19
N LYS A 167 14.32 -6.26 -15.14
CA LYS A 167 15.31 -7.26 -15.58
C LYS A 167 16.35 -7.55 -14.49
N LYS A 168 16.64 -6.59 -13.61
CA LYS A 168 17.58 -6.71 -12.48
C LYS A 168 16.98 -7.50 -11.30
N VAL A 169 15.71 -7.89 -11.37
CA VAL A 169 15.00 -8.52 -10.26
C VAL A 169 15.20 -10.03 -10.19
N VAL A 170 15.74 -10.48 -9.06
CA VAL A 170 15.85 -11.89 -8.67
C VAL A 170 14.69 -12.26 -7.73
N PRO A 171 13.78 -13.17 -8.15
CA PRO A 171 12.62 -13.50 -7.33
C PRO A 171 12.97 -14.43 -6.16
N LEU A 172 12.32 -14.22 -5.01
CA LEU A 172 12.46 -15.03 -3.80
C LEU A 172 11.25 -15.94 -3.57
N ASN A 173 11.52 -17.17 -3.14
CA ASN A 173 10.52 -18.05 -2.54
C ASN A 173 10.51 -17.91 -1.02
N LEU A 174 9.35 -18.17 -0.41
CA LEU A 174 9.25 -18.23 1.04
C LEU A 174 10.07 -19.38 1.60
N HIS A 175 10.81 -19.10 2.67
CA HIS A 175 11.63 -20.04 3.41
C HIS A 175 12.80 -20.66 2.64
N GLN A 176 13.04 -20.24 1.39
CA GLN A 176 14.25 -20.56 0.66
C GLN A 176 15.37 -19.61 1.09
N THR A 177 16.52 -20.16 1.47
CA THR A 177 17.74 -19.37 1.64
C THR A 177 18.36 -19.15 0.25
N VAL A 178 18.67 -17.90 -0.07
CA VAL A 178 19.38 -17.50 -1.29
C VAL A 178 20.73 -16.94 -0.86
N GLN A 179 21.81 -17.52 -1.40
CA GLN A 179 23.16 -16.97 -1.27
C GLN A 179 23.31 -15.84 -2.28
N VAL A 180 23.57 -14.62 -1.80
CA VAL A 180 23.83 -13.43 -2.61
C VAL A 180 25.29 -13.39 -3.00
N ASP A 181 26.17 -13.71 -2.05
CA ASP A 181 27.61 -13.95 -2.24
C ASP A 181 28.12 -14.97 -1.21
N ASP A 182 29.44 -15.07 -1.02
CA ASP A 182 30.08 -16.05 -0.12
C ASP A 182 29.71 -15.86 1.38
N GLU A 183 29.30 -14.66 1.79
CA GLU A 183 29.02 -14.34 3.19
C GLU A 183 27.57 -13.89 3.43
N LEU A 184 26.91 -13.31 2.42
CA LEU A 184 25.56 -12.74 2.50
C LEU A 184 24.49 -13.73 2.03
N GLU A 185 23.64 -14.15 2.97
CA GLU A 185 22.44 -14.93 2.69
C GLU A 185 21.15 -14.19 3.05
N ILE A 186 20.12 -14.39 2.23
CA ILE A 186 18.80 -13.81 2.45
C ILE A 186 17.72 -14.88 2.46
N LYS A 187 16.70 -14.69 3.30
CA LYS A 187 15.57 -15.62 3.43
C LYS A 187 14.27 -14.88 3.67
N ALA A 188 13.30 -15.09 2.78
CA ALA A 188 11.98 -14.46 2.86
C ALA A 188 11.01 -15.26 3.74
N TYR A 189 10.23 -14.57 4.55
CA TYR A 189 9.17 -15.10 5.40
C TYR A 189 7.86 -14.35 5.13
N TYR A 190 6.74 -15.04 5.29
CA TYR A 190 5.42 -14.46 5.02
C TYR A 190 5.06 -13.31 5.96
N ALA A 191 4.73 -12.12 5.42
CA ALA A 191 4.36 -10.95 6.23
C ALA A 191 2.85 -10.77 6.44
N GLY A 192 2.01 -11.33 5.56
CA GLY A 192 0.53 -11.29 5.70
C GLY A 192 -0.14 -9.93 5.49
N HIS A 193 0.60 -8.93 4.99
CA HIS A 193 0.08 -7.58 4.71
C HIS A 193 -0.67 -7.48 3.37
N VAL A 194 0.04 -7.78 2.28
CA VAL A 194 -0.52 -7.90 0.92
C VAL A 194 -0.03 -9.17 0.24
N LEU A 195 -0.59 -9.52 -0.92
CA LEU A 195 -0.12 -10.66 -1.70
C LEU A 195 1.37 -10.54 -2.02
N GLY A 196 2.17 -11.55 -1.67
CA GLY A 196 3.62 -11.49 -1.87
C GLY A 196 4.40 -10.74 -0.80
N ALA A 197 3.76 -10.06 0.16
CA ALA A 197 4.49 -9.34 1.19
C ALA A 197 5.38 -10.28 2.02
N ALA A 198 6.65 -9.90 2.19
CA ALA A 198 7.62 -10.68 2.92
C ALA A 198 8.42 -9.84 3.92
N MET A 199 8.69 -10.47 5.07
CA MET A 199 9.78 -10.09 5.95
C MET A 199 11.03 -10.80 5.44
N VAL A 200 12.19 -10.15 5.45
CA VAL A 200 13.42 -10.73 4.95
C VAL A 200 14.44 -10.78 6.06
N GLN A 201 14.93 -11.99 6.35
CA GLN A 201 16.11 -12.19 7.16
C GLN A 201 17.33 -12.02 6.27
N ILE A 202 18.26 -11.19 6.70
CA ILE A 202 19.55 -10.94 6.07
C ILE A 202 20.59 -11.42 7.07
N LYS A 203 21.53 -12.24 6.61
CA LYS A 203 22.61 -12.73 7.45
C LYS A 203 23.92 -12.57 6.70
N VAL A 204 24.92 -12.02 7.38
CA VAL A 204 26.28 -11.85 6.87
C VAL A 204 27.23 -12.50 7.87
N GLY A 205 27.86 -13.60 7.48
CA GLY A 205 28.68 -14.41 8.38
C GLY A 205 27.91 -14.88 9.61
N SER A 206 28.24 -14.36 10.79
CA SER A 206 27.58 -14.70 12.06
C SER A 206 26.50 -13.68 12.49
N GLU A 207 26.39 -12.55 11.81
CA GLU A 207 25.45 -11.49 12.14
C GLU A 207 24.15 -11.66 11.34
N SER A 208 23.01 -11.29 11.92
CA SER A 208 21.75 -11.27 11.16
C SER A 208 20.79 -10.18 11.62
N VAL A 209 19.98 -9.71 10.69
CA VAL A 209 18.91 -8.74 10.89
C VAL A 209 17.65 -9.22 10.18
N VAL A 210 16.48 -8.86 10.71
CA VAL A 210 15.19 -9.13 10.06
C VAL A 210 14.52 -7.81 9.75
N TYR A 211 14.29 -7.56 8.47
CA TYR A 211 13.46 -6.46 8.01
C TYR A 211 12.03 -6.94 7.82
N THR A 212 11.06 -6.29 8.47
CA THR A 212 9.67 -6.75 8.42
C THR A 212 8.87 -6.17 7.25
N GLY A 213 9.25 -4.98 6.77
CA GLY A 213 8.34 -4.11 6.04
C GLY A 213 7.01 -3.95 6.79
N ASP A 214 5.93 -3.76 6.04
CA ASP A 214 4.58 -3.85 6.56
C ASP A 214 4.17 -5.32 6.77
N TYR A 215 3.67 -5.63 7.97
CA TYR A 215 3.23 -6.97 8.32
C TYR A 215 1.91 -6.95 9.09
N ASN A 216 1.18 -8.08 9.05
CA ASN A 216 -0.06 -8.23 9.79
C ASN A 216 -0.08 -9.54 10.61
N MET A 217 -0.38 -9.40 11.90
CA MET A 217 -0.50 -10.51 12.85
C MET A 217 -1.92 -11.09 12.93
N THR A 218 -2.92 -10.40 12.34
CA THR A 218 -4.31 -10.84 12.34
C THR A 218 -4.68 -11.42 10.98
N PRO A 219 -5.14 -12.69 10.91
CA PRO A 219 -5.49 -13.31 9.64
C PRO A 219 -6.67 -12.57 9.00
N ASP A 220 -6.60 -12.37 7.69
CA ASP A 220 -7.67 -11.78 6.89
C ASP A 220 -8.50 -12.87 6.18
N ARG A 221 -9.61 -12.48 5.55
CA ARG A 221 -10.40 -13.32 4.64
C ARG A 221 -9.54 -13.92 3.54
N HIS A 222 -8.49 -13.24 3.09
CA HIS A 222 -7.63 -13.67 2.00
C HIS A 222 -6.15 -13.90 2.33
N LEU A 223 -5.61 -13.27 3.37
CA LEU A 223 -4.21 -13.46 3.79
C LEU A 223 -4.12 -14.17 5.14
N GLY A 224 -3.03 -14.89 5.35
CA GLY A 224 -2.73 -15.59 6.60
C GLY A 224 -2.24 -14.64 7.69
N ARG A 225 -1.85 -15.19 8.84
CA ARG A 225 -1.15 -14.46 9.92
C ARG A 225 0.26 -15.01 10.11
N ARG A 226 1.12 -14.24 10.77
CA ARG A 226 2.32 -14.75 11.44
C ARG A 226 1.98 -15.37 12.81
N THR A 227 2.70 -16.42 13.20
CA THR A 227 2.69 -17.03 14.55
C THR A 227 3.76 -16.37 15.44
N PRO A 228 3.56 -16.08 16.74
CA PRO A 228 2.48 -16.52 17.64
C PRO A 228 1.44 -15.42 17.96
N ARG A 229 0.38 -15.82 18.68
CA ARG A 229 -0.89 -15.09 18.89
C ARG A 229 -0.75 -13.84 19.78
N PRO A 230 -1.24 -12.66 19.37
CA PRO A 230 -1.71 -11.64 20.28
C PRO A 230 -3.25 -11.57 20.30
N ILE A 231 -3.81 -11.36 21.49
CA ILE A 231 -5.22 -11.06 21.72
C ILE A 231 -5.41 -9.57 21.44
N ARG A 232 -6.21 -9.24 20.41
CA ARG A 232 -6.64 -7.86 20.11
C ARG A 232 -8.13 -7.86 19.83
N ASP A 233 -8.80 -6.74 20.13
CA ASP A 233 -10.23 -6.54 19.84
C ASP A 233 -10.57 -6.91 18.40
N SER A 234 -11.63 -7.69 18.27
CA SER A 234 -11.89 -8.46 17.05
C SER A 234 -12.13 -7.54 15.85
N LYS A 235 -11.41 -7.81 14.75
CA LYS A 235 -11.64 -7.21 13.41
C LYS A 235 -13.13 -7.29 12.98
N ARG A 236 -13.88 -8.26 13.52
CA ARG A 236 -15.34 -8.38 13.34
C ARG A 236 -16.12 -7.13 13.74
N CYS A 237 -15.72 -6.42 14.80
CA CYS A 237 -16.39 -5.17 15.19
C CYS A 237 -16.22 -4.10 14.11
N ARG A 238 -15.00 -3.89 13.60
CA ARG A 238 -14.74 -2.94 12.51
C ARG A 238 -15.44 -3.30 11.21
N GLU A 239 -15.44 -4.58 10.83
CA GLU A 239 -16.19 -5.05 9.65
C GLU A 239 -17.71 -4.84 9.82
N ARG A 240 -18.25 -5.10 11.01
CA ARG A 240 -19.67 -4.86 11.32
C ARG A 240 -20.01 -3.37 11.26
N ASP A 241 -19.18 -2.51 11.82
CA ASP A 241 -19.40 -1.07 11.82
C ASP A 241 -19.28 -0.48 10.41
N PHE A 242 -18.33 -0.98 9.61
CA PHE A 242 -18.24 -0.66 8.18
C PHE A 242 -19.53 -1.06 7.44
N LEU A 243 -19.98 -2.30 7.62
CA LEU A 243 -21.21 -2.78 6.98
C LEU A 243 -22.42 -1.95 7.42
N LYS A 244 -22.55 -1.63 8.70
CA LYS A 244 -23.63 -0.78 9.22
C LYS A 244 -23.64 0.59 8.53
N LYS A 245 -22.48 1.26 8.46
CA LYS A 245 -22.34 2.55 7.78
C LYS A 245 -22.71 2.49 6.29
N VAL A 246 -22.31 1.43 5.59
CA VAL A 246 -22.67 1.21 4.18
C VAL A 246 -24.18 1.06 4.03
N HIS A 247 -24.83 0.25 4.87
CA HIS A 247 -26.29 0.05 4.80
C HIS A 247 -27.04 1.36 5.11
N GLU A 248 -26.66 2.08 6.18
CA GLU A 248 -27.25 3.38 6.53
C GLU A 248 -27.11 4.41 5.39
N SER A 249 -25.97 4.43 4.68
CA SER A 249 -25.77 5.33 3.54
C SER A 249 -26.66 4.98 2.36
N ILE A 250 -26.83 3.69 2.06
CA ILE A 250 -27.69 3.21 0.97
C ILE A 250 -29.16 3.54 1.28
N GLU A 251 -29.61 3.33 2.53
CA GLU A 251 -30.97 3.61 2.97
C GLU A 251 -31.33 5.10 2.84
N ARG A 252 -30.39 6.01 3.13
CA ARG A 252 -30.58 7.47 2.92
C ARG A 252 -30.79 7.86 1.45
N GLY A 253 -30.32 7.02 0.52
CA GLY A 253 -30.45 7.19 -0.94
C GLY A 253 -31.79 6.74 -1.54
N GLY A 254 -32.61 5.96 -0.81
CA GLY A 254 -34.02 5.72 -1.16
C GLY A 254 -34.54 4.28 -1.15
N LYS A 255 -35.68 4.13 -0.44
CA LYS A 255 -36.72 3.08 -0.32
C LYS A 255 -36.41 1.73 0.34
N GLU A 256 -37.14 1.51 1.44
CA GLU A 256 -37.42 0.23 2.12
C GLU A 256 -37.51 -0.96 1.16
N ARG A 257 -36.60 -1.93 1.34
CA ARG A 257 -36.92 -3.33 1.64
C ARG A 257 -35.63 -4.14 1.65
N MET A 258 -35.49 -4.93 2.70
CA MET A 258 -34.41 -5.88 2.94
C MET A 258 -34.17 -6.82 1.75
N ASN A 259 -33.20 -6.48 0.92
CA ASN A 259 -32.38 -7.32 0.05
C ASN A 259 -31.42 -6.36 -0.68
N LEU A 260 -30.10 -6.63 -0.70
CA LEU A 260 -29.07 -5.80 -1.35
C LEU A 260 -29.47 -5.40 -2.79
N LYS A 261 -30.07 -4.22 -2.99
CA LYS A 261 -30.56 -3.72 -4.28
C LYS A 261 -29.69 -2.62 -4.91
N ALA A 262 -28.71 -2.10 -4.18
CA ALA A 262 -27.78 -1.12 -4.73
C ALA A 262 -26.68 -1.83 -5.56
N PRO A 263 -26.43 -1.42 -6.81
CA PRO A 263 -25.33 -1.98 -7.59
C PRO A 263 -23.99 -1.62 -6.94
N ILE A 264 -23.09 -2.61 -6.93
CA ILE A 264 -21.73 -2.47 -6.41
C ILE A 264 -20.77 -2.52 -7.59
N TYR A 265 -19.94 -1.50 -7.71
CA TYR A 265 -18.96 -1.37 -8.77
C TYR A 265 -17.54 -1.27 -8.25
N PHE A 266 -16.57 -1.57 -9.11
CA PHE A 266 -15.15 -1.38 -8.84
C PHE A 266 -14.45 -0.71 -10.03
N SER A 267 -13.39 0.05 -9.76
CA SER A 267 -12.57 0.66 -10.81
C SER A 267 -11.98 -0.38 -11.75
N THR A 268 -12.20 -0.20 -13.04
CA THR A 268 -11.64 -1.03 -14.11
C THR A 268 -10.12 -0.86 -14.25
N GLY A 269 -9.47 -1.77 -14.98
CA GLY A 269 -8.04 -1.71 -15.24
C GLY A 269 -7.21 -2.39 -14.15
N LEU A 270 -6.67 -1.62 -13.20
CA LEU A 270 -5.73 -2.15 -12.20
C LEU A 270 -6.37 -3.23 -11.31
N THR A 271 -7.63 -3.06 -10.90
CA THR A 271 -8.33 -4.02 -10.04
C THR A 271 -8.57 -5.37 -10.73
N GLU A 272 -8.86 -5.38 -12.03
CA GLU A 272 -9.06 -6.60 -12.82
C GLU A 272 -7.75 -7.38 -12.93
N LYS A 273 -6.66 -6.66 -13.24
CA LYS A 273 -5.31 -7.23 -13.25
C LYS A 273 -4.93 -7.77 -11.87
N ALA A 274 -5.19 -7.02 -10.81
CA ALA A 274 -4.92 -7.48 -9.44
C ALA A 274 -5.64 -8.80 -9.15
N ASN A 275 -6.94 -8.90 -9.42
CA ASN A 275 -7.70 -10.16 -9.25
C ASN A 275 -7.09 -11.33 -10.02
N HIS A 276 -6.60 -11.10 -11.24
CA HIS A 276 -5.90 -12.13 -12.01
C HIS A 276 -4.63 -12.64 -11.28
N TYR A 277 -3.80 -11.74 -10.75
CA TYR A 277 -2.61 -12.14 -9.98
C TYR A 277 -2.94 -12.83 -8.65
N TYR A 278 -4.02 -12.43 -7.97
CA TYR A 278 -4.50 -13.13 -6.79
C TYR A 278 -4.91 -14.58 -7.10
N LYS A 279 -5.51 -14.83 -8.27
CA LYS A 279 -5.80 -16.19 -8.77
C LYS A 279 -4.52 -16.96 -9.11
N LEU A 280 -3.56 -16.31 -9.79
CA LEU A 280 -2.29 -16.93 -10.18
C LEU A 280 -1.46 -17.35 -8.95
N PHE A 281 -1.37 -16.48 -7.95
CA PHE A 281 -0.59 -16.71 -6.72
C PHE A 281 -1.47 -17.16 -5.56
N ILE A 282 -2.45 -18.02 -5.83
CA ILE A 282 -3.37 -18.53 -4.79
C ILE A 282 -2.62 -19.20 -3.63
N THR A 283 -1.45 -19.78 -3.89
CA THR A 283 -0.57 -20.41 -2.90
C THR A 283 0.00 -19.43 -1.87
N TRP A 284 -0.15 -18.12 -2.06
CA TRP A 284 0.24 -17.07 -1.12
C TRP A 284 -0.93 -16.56 -0.25
N THR A 285 -2.14 -17.04 -0.49
CA THR A 285 -3.33 -16.72 0.32
C THR A 285 -3.43 -17.62 1.56
N ASN A 286 -4.42 -17.42 2.43
CA ASN A 286 -4.61 -18.29 3.60
C ASN A 286 -5.07 -19.73 3.21
N GLN A 287 -4.93 -20.68 4.16
CA GLN A 287 -5.32 -22.08 3.92
C GLN A 287 -6.80 -22.26 3.54
N LYS A 288 -7.69 -21.40 4.03
CA LYS A 288 -9.12 -21.46 3.72
C LYS A 288 -9.35 -21.21 2.22
N ILE A 289 -8.78 -20.12 1.70
CA ILE A 289 -8.85 -19.78 0.26
C ILE A 289 -8.29 -20.93 -0.56
N ARG A 290 -7.07 -21.40 -0.24
CA ARG A 290 -6.39 -22.46 -1.00
C ARG A 290 -7.24 -23.72 -1.13
N LYS A 291 -7.90 -24.15 -0.04
CA LYS A 291 -8.75 -25.34 -0.02
C LYS A 291 -10.06 -25.14 -0.80
N THR A 292 -10.68 -23.97 -0.69
CA THR A 292 -11.99 -23.72 -1.33
C THR A 292 -11.89 -23.27 -2.78
N PHE A 293 -10.72 -22.83 -3.25
CA PHE A 293 -10.55 -22.19 -4.56
C PHE A 293 -11.07 -23.03 -5.73
N VAL A 294 -10.81 -24.35 -5.71
CA VAL A 294 -11.25 -25.29 -6.76
C VAL A 294 -12.78 -25.39 -6.84
N GLN A 295 -13.47 -25.32 -5.70
CA GLN A 295 -14.93 -25.43 -5.62
C GLN A 295 -15.63 -24.08 -5.79
N ARG A 296 -15.02 -23.01 -5.29
CA ARG A 296 -15.55 -21.65 -5.30
C ARG A 296 -14.41 -20.64 -5.37
N ASN A 297 -14.29 -20.00 -6.52
CA ASN A 297 -13.35 -18.91 -6.71
C ASN A 297 -13.84 -17.65 -5.96
N MET A 298 -13.13 -17.27 -4.89
CA MET A 298 -13.51 -16.11 -4.08
C MET A 298 -13.17 -14.77 -4.73
N PHE A 299 -12.41 -14.79 -5.83
CA PHE A 299 -12.08 -13.63 -6.66
C PHE A 299 -12.99 -13.52 -7.89
N GLU A 300 -14.04 -14.34 -7.97
CA GLU A 300 -15.13 -14.20 -8.95
C GLU A 300 -16.36 -13.62 -8.25
N PHE A 301 -16.54 -12.32 -8.43
CA PHE A 301 -17.62 -11.60 -7.79
C PHE A 301 -18.89 -11.67 -8.63
N LYS A 302 -19.94 -12.32 -8.10
CA LYS A 302 -21.25 -12.42 -8.77
C LYS A 302 -22.02 -11.09 -8.79
N HIS A 303 -21.78 -10.22 -7.81
CA HIS A 303 -22.58 -9.02 -7.56
C HIS A 303 -21.77 -7.72 -7.67
N ILE A 304 -20.49 -7.79 -8.06
CA ILE A 304 -19.60 -6.63 -8.17
C ILE A 304 -19.18 -6.50 -9.63
N LYS A 305 -19.45 -5.35 -10.26
CA LYS A 305 -19.27 -5.12 -11.69
C LYS A 305 -18.26 -4.01 -11.98
N ALA A 306 -17.68 -4.01 -13.18
CA ALA A 306 -16.84 -2.91 -13.65
C ALA A 306 -17.61 -1.57 -13.62
N PHE A 307 -16.99 -0.52 -13.10
CA PHE A 307 -17.56 0.83 -13.09
C PHE A 307 -17.30 1.53 -14.44
N ASP A 308 -18.37 1.88 -15.14
CA ASP A 308 -18.32 2.80 -16.28
C ASP A 308 -18.51 4.24 -15.79
N ARG A 309 -17.78 5.20 -16.37
CA ARG A 309 -17.86 6.61 -15.95
C ARG A 309 -19.24 7.22 -16.17
N SER A 310 -19.99 6.74 -17.18
CA SER A 310 -21.38 7.16 -17.42
C SER A 310 -22.30 6.83 -16.25
N TYR A 311 -21.97 5.82 -15.43
CA TYR A 311 -22.78 5.44 -14.28
C TYR A 311 -22.71 6.46 -13.15
N ALA A 312 -21.75 7.40 -13.18
CA ALA A 312 -21.60 8.41 -12.15
C ALA A 312 -22.80 9.39 -12.07
N ASP A 313 -23.61 9.46 -13.13
CA ASP A 313 -24.85 10.26 -13.22
C ASP A 313 -26.12 9.44 -12.99
N ASN A 314 -26.01 8.11 -12.86
CA ASN A 314 -27.19 7.27 -12.74
C ASN A 314 -27.94 7.59 -11.44
N PRO A 315 -29.28 7.70 -11.49
CA PRO A 315 -30.07 7.96 -10.30
C PRO A 315 -30.09 6.74 -9.35
N GLY A 316 -30.17 7.01 -8.05
CA GLY A 316 -30.29 5.99 -7.01
C GLY A 316 -28.97 5.66 -6.29
N PRO A 317 -29.04 4.89 -5.20
CA PRO A 317 -27.86 4.54 -4.42
C PRO A 317 -26.99 3.52 -5.16
N MET A 318 -25.68 3.72 -5.12
CA MET A 318 -24.68 2.77 -5.61
C MET A 318 -23.44 2.77 -4.71
N VAL A 319 -22.66 1.70 -4.77
CA VAL A 319 -21.37 1.61 -4.07
C VAL A 319 -20.26 1.49 -5.11
N VAL A 320 -19.23 2.33 -5.02
CA VAL A 320 -18.09 2.28 -5.94
C VAL A 320 -16.78 2.16 -5.17
N PHE A 321 -16.03 1.09 -5.44
CA PHE A 321 -14.65 0.93 -4.99
C PHE A 321 -13.72 1.62 -5.99
N ALA A 322 -13.29 2.83 -5.67
CA ALA A 322 -12.51 3.66 -6.58
C ALA A 322 -11.02 3.73 -6.24
N THR A 323 -10.15 3.75 -7.26
CA THR A 323 -8.69 3.92 -7.12
C THR A 323 -8.22 5.30 -7.58
N PRO A 324 -7.12 5.84 -7.02
CA PRO A 324 -6.30 5.35 -5.90
C PRO A 324 -6.91 5.67 -4.52
N GLY A 325 -6.51 4.91 -3.50
CA GLY A 325 -7.13 4.93 -2.16
C GLY A 325 -6.94 6.21 -1.34
N MET A 326 -5.97 7.08 -1.67
CA MET A 326 -5.71 8.34 -0.93
C MET A 326 -6.34 9.58 -1.59
N LEU A 327 -7.20 9.40 -2.60
CA LEU A 327 -7.91 10.47 -3.31
C LEU A 327 -7.00 11.52 -3.99
N HIS A 328 -5.74 11.22 -4.24
CA HIS A 328 -4.80 12.21 -4.80
C HIS A 328 -4.92 12.41 -6.32
N ALA A 329 -5.54 11.47 -7.05
CA ALA A 329 -5.70 11.50 -8.51
C ALA A 329 -6.77 10.49 -8.96
N GLY A 330 -6.81 10.17 -10.26
CA GLY A 330 -7.52 9.00 -10.78
C GLY A 330 -9.04 9.05 -10.70
N GLN A 331 -9.67 7.87 -10.77
CA GLN A 331 -11.13 7.73 -10.79
C GLN A 331 -11.73 8.06 -9.42
N SER A 332 -11.03 7.76 -8.34
CA SER A 332 -11.49 8.08 -6.98
C SER A 332 -11.63 9.59 -6.77
N LEU A 333 -10.66 10.40 -7.22
CA LEU A 333 -10.77 11.86 -7.16
C LEU A 333 -11.87 12.40 -8.09
N GLN A 334 -12.04 11.83 -9.29
CA GLN A 334 -13.08 12.24 -10.22
C GLN A 334 -14.49 12.01 -9.66
N ILE A 335 -14.74 10.83 -9.09
CA ILE A 335 -16.01 10.50 -8.44
C ILE A 335 -16.20 11.38 -7.20
N PHE A 336 -15.15 11.55 -6.38
CA PHE A 336 -15.20 12.39 -5.19
C PHE A 336 -15.60 13.83 -5.52
N LYS A 337 -14.97 14.46 -6.52
CA LYS A 337 -15.32 15.83 -6.97
C LYS A 337 -16.80 15.95 -7.31
N LYS A 338 -17.37 14.95 -7.98
CA LYS A 338 -18.77 14.95 -8.41
C LYS A 338 -19.76 14.71 -7.26
N TRP A 339 -19.40 13.84 -6.31
CA TRP A 339 -20.33 13.35 -5.30
C TRP A 339 -20.19 14.04 -3.93
N ALA A 340 -19.05 14.66 -3.63
CA ALA A 340 -18.76 15.23 -2.30
C ALA A 340 -19.71 16.37 -1.90
N GLY A 341 -20.28 17.08 -2.87
CA GLY A 341 -21.20 18.20 -2.60
C GLY A 341 -22.60 17.78 -2.13
N HIS A 342 -22.96 16.49 -2.22
CA HIS A 342 -24.30 16.02 -1.89
C HIS A 342 -24.33 15.35 -0.51
N GLU A 343 -25.16 15.87 0.41
CA GLU A 343 -25.20 15.48 1.83
C GLU A 343 -25.58 14.01 2.10
N LYS A 344 -26.23 13.35 1.12
CA LYS A 344 -26.60 11.94 1.19
C LYS A 344 -25.45 10.99 0.86
N ASN A 345 -24.40 11.51 0.23
CA ASN A 345 -23.26 10.70 -0.19
C ASN A 345 -22.31 10.47 0.98
N MET A 346 -21.64 9.33 0.96
CA MET A 346 -20.66 8.95 1.97
C MET A 346 -19.35 8.55 1.29
N VAL A 347 -18.24 9.01 1.85
CA VAL A 347 -16.90 8.61 1.45
C VAL A 347 -16.28 7.83 2.60
N ILE A 348 -15.80 6.63 2.31
CA ILE A 348 -15.13 5.77 3.29
C ILE A 348 -13.67 5.60 2.87
N MET A 349 -12.76 5.94 3.79
CA MET A 349 -11.31 5.75 3.62
C MET A 349 -10.90 4.47 4.36
N PRO A 350 -10.61 3.37 3.65
CA PRO A 350 -10.38 2.06 4.29
C PRO A 350 -8.96 1.90 4.85
N GLY A 351 -8.05 2.81 4.53
CA GLY A 351 -6.64 2.73 4.89
C GLY A 351 -6.07 4.08 5.30
N TYR A 352 -4.81 4.05 5.73
CA TYR A 352 -4.04 5.24 6.08
C TYR A 352 -3.85 6.15 4.85
N CYS A 353 -3.88 7.46 5.07
CA CYS A 353 -3.58 8.46 4.06
C CYS A 353 -2.39 9.29 4.50
N VAL A 354 -1.37 9.29 3.65
CA VAL A 354 -0.12 10.03 3.86
C VAL A 354 -0.37 11.54 3.88
N GLN A 355 0.41 12.27 4.68
CA GLN A 355 0.33 13.72 4.79
C GLN A 355 0.49 14.40 3.41
N GLY A 356 -0.25 15.49 3.19
CA GLY A 356 -0.30 16.20 1.91
C GLY A 356 -1.34 15.67 0.92
N THR A 357 -1.81 14.43 1.06
CA THR A 357 -2.89 13.90 0.20
C THR A 357 -4.26 14.48 0.55
N ILE A 358 -5.18 14.47 -0.44
CA ILE A 358 -6.57 14.90 -0.24
C ILE A 358 -7.26 14.02 0.81
N GLY A 359 -7.04 12.70 0.76
CA GLY A 359 -7.57 11.76 1.76
C GLY A 359 -7.15 12.11 3.19
N HIS A 360 -5.90 12.51 3.39
CA HIS A 360 -5.40 12.93 4.70
C HIS A 360 -6.06 14.22 5.20
N LYS A 361 -6.19 15.24 4.34
CA LYS A 361 -6.90 16.49 4.65
C LYS A 361 -8.33 16.23 5.12
N ILE A 362 -9.04 15.36 4.41
CA ILE A 362 -10.42 14.93 4.72
C ILE A 362 -10.49 14.24 6.09
N LEU A 363 -9.59 13.29 6.35
CA LEU A 363 -9.54 12.56 7.62
C LEU A 363 -9.21 13.47 8.80
N ASN A 364 -8.40 14.51 8.61
CA ASN A 364 -8.09 15.52 9.64
C ASN A 364 -9.17 16.59 9.81
N GLY A 365 -10.38 16.37 9.25
CA GLY A 365 -11.51 17.25 9.51
C GLY A 365 -11.69 18.39 8.52
N GLN A 366 -10.84 18.52 7.49
CA GLN A 366 -10.98 19.60 6.51
C GLN A 366 -12.28 19.44 5.70
N ARG A 367 -13.22 20.39 5.86
CA ARG A 367 -14.54 20.38 5.21
C ARG A 367 -14.60 21.16 3.91
N LYS A 368 -13.63 22.04 3.66
CA LYS A 368 -13.49 22.82 2.42
C LYS A 368 -12.13 22.50 1.80
N LEU A 369 -12.15 21.98 0.58
CA LEU A 369 -10.94 21.60 -0.15
C LEU A 369 -10.86 22.46 -1.41
N GLU A 370 -9.77 23.19 -1.56
CA GLU A 370 -9.41 23.77 -2.84
C GLU A 370 -8.73 22.68 -3.66
N LEU A 371 -9.33 22.34 -4.79
CA LEU A 371 -8.80 21.35 -5.72
C LEU A 371 -8.36 22.10 -6.98
N GLU A 372 -7.10 21.94 -7.38
CA GLU A 372 -6.61 22.52 -8.62
C GLU A 372 -7.44 22.00 -9.82
N GLY A 373 -7.70 22.92 -10.76
CA GLY A 373 -8.61 22.72 -11.88
C GLY A 373 -10.03 23.21 -11.56
N SER A 374 -10.32 24.43 -11.99
CA SER A 374 -11.63 25.08 -11.94
C SER A 374 -12.68 24.31 -12.73
N TRP A 375 -13.50 23.50 -12.07
CA TRP A 375 -14.85 23.17 -12.53
C TRP A 375 -15.73 22.95 -11.28
N ARG A 376 -16.46 24.03 -10.96
CA ARG A 376 -17.50 24.27 -9.94
C ARG A 376 -17.78 23.21 -8.88
#